data_AF-A0AAV1UDR3-F1
#
_entry.id   AF-A0AAV1UDR3-F1
#
_cell.length_a   1.000
_cell.length_b   1.000
_cell.length_c   1.000
_cell.angle_alpha   90.00
_cell.angle_beta   90.00
_cell.angle_gamma   90.00
#
_symmetry.space_group_name_H-M   'P 1'
#
loop_
_entity.id
_entity.type
_entity.pdbx_description
1 polymer ?
#
loop_
_entity_poly.entity_id
_entity_poly.type
_entity_poly.pdbx_seq_one_letter_code
_entity_poly.pdbx_strand_id
1 'polypeptide(L)'
;MCLCSFSFQSFLRQWTSTCTPREEVRKLTAVKLSRSRRKVRATRAWCDSLIYSNLVYALAAVFSFSCDQMVCGILQMSAAVASTMFHRSKETKYLLLDALISGTLGLIFIFAGQHTLSNAWYGILAAKVVLASLCAFTWLYCGMPGGKRYDKWHNRWHYVSGATTISTTLFLTMYLPEFDILLHELVQDIVSVRSMFV
;
A
#
# COMPACT_ATOMS: atom_id res chain seq x y z
N MET A 1 25.82 26.98 -15.86
CA MET A 1 25.35 25.73 -15.21
C MET A 1 25.41 25.95 -13.71
N CYS A 2 24.28 26.29 -13.08
CA CYS A 2 24.21 26.59 -11.65
C CYS A 2 23.61 25.39 -10.91
N LEU A 3 24.46 24.74 -10.11
CA LEU A 3 24.07 23.85 -9.02
C LEU A 3 23.43 24.71 -7.93
N CYS A 4 22.10 24.68 -7.82
CA CYS A 4 21.40 25.28 -6.69
C CYS A 4 21.05 24.17 -5.69
N SER A 5 21.56 24.35 -4.48
CA SER A 5 21.47 23.46 -3.34
C SER A 5 20.02 23.18 -2.93
N PHE A 6 19.70 21.90 -2.73
CA PHE A 6 18.52 21.50 -1.97
C PHE A 6 18.77 21.80 -0.49
N SER A 7 18.21 22.91 0.00
CA SER A 7 18.26 23.26 1.42
C SER A 7 17.30 22.38 2.23
N PHE A 8 17.86 21.42 2.97
CA PHE A 8 17.16 20.54 3.92
C PHE A 8 16.61 21.29 5.16
N GLN A 9 16.88 22.59 5.32
CA GLN A 9 16.51 23.35 6.52
C GLN A 9 15.01 23.65 6.64
N SER A 10 14.25 23.61 5.56
CA SER A 10 12.80 23.86 5.60
C SER A 10 12.02 22.73 6.29
N PHE A 11 12.55 21.50 6.28
CA PHE A 11 11.88 20.33 6.85
C PHE A 11 12.02 20.23 8.38
N LEU A 12 13.10 20.75 8.96
CA LEU A 12 13.37 20.67 10.40
C LEU A 12 12.65 21.75 11.22
N ARG A 13 12.29 22.89 10.63
CA ARG A 13 11.69 24.01 11.36
C ARG A 13 10.24 23.75 11.82
N GLN A 14 9.59 22.75 11.23
CA GLN A 14 8.19 22.42 11.53
C GLN A 14 8.03 21.47 12.73
N TRP A 15 9.14 20.88 13.23
CA TRP A 15 9.13 19.91 14.33
C TRP A 15 9.55 20.47 15.70
N THR A 16 10.05 21.72 15.79
CA THR A 16 10.61 22.27 17.05
C THR A 16 9.92 23.53 17.58
N SER A 17 8.74 23.92 17.10
CA SER A 17 8.01 25.06 17.69
C SER A 17 7.19 24.63 18.90
N THR A 18 7.83 24.62 20.05
CA THR A 18 7.25 24.58 21.41
C THR A 18 6.31 25.75 21.68
N CYS A 19 5.35 25.51 22.58
CA CYS A 19 4.34 26.42 23.09
C CYS A 19 4.91 27.74 23.63
N THR A 20 4.31 28.89 23.26
CA THR A 20 3.70 29.89 24.18
C THR A 20 3.03 31.04 23.38
N PRO A 21 2.06 31.77 23.97
CA PRO A 21 1.02 32.49 23.25
C PRO A 21 1.30 33.99 23.13
N ARG A 22 0.79 34.64 22.07
CA ARG A 22 0.46 36.08 22.13
C ARG A 22 -0.66 36.48 21.18
N GLU A 23 -1.58 37.21 21.78
CA GLU A 23 -2.79 37.88 21.30
C GLU A 23 -2.62 38.60 19.96
N GLU A 24 -3.66 38.53 19.10
CA GLU A 24 -4.42 39.72 18.73
C GLU A 24 -5.71 39.37 17.98
N VAL A 25 -6.80 39.44 18.76
CA VAL A 25 -8.12 40.00 18.45
C VAL A 25 -8.45 40.23 16.97
N ARG A 26 -9.31 39.37 16.43
CA ARG A 26 -10.45 39.84 15.61
C ARG A 26 -11.72 39.10 15.99
N LYS A 27 -12.60 39.88 16.62
CA LYS A 27 -13.99 39.59 16.98
C LYS A 27 -14.69 38.75 15.90
N LEU A 28 -14.99 37.50 16.23
CA LEU A 28 -16.12 36.78 15.66
C LEU A 28 -16.99 36.34 16.82
N THR A 29 -18.15 36.99 16.86
CA THR A 29 -19.28 36.85 17.75
C THR A 29 -19.52 35.42 18.21
N ALA A 30 -19.74 35.30 19.53
CA ALA A 30 -20.17 34.10 20.21
C ALA A 30 -21.49 33.58 19.61
N VAL A 31 -21.40 32.59 18.73
CA VAL A 31 -22.51 31.73 18.40
C VAL A 31 -22.46 30.54 19.37
N LYS A 32 -23.26 30.63 20.44
CA LYS A 32 -23.72 29.44 21.17
C LYS A 32 -24.43 28.52 20.18
N LEU A 33 -23.78 27.43 19.79
CA LEU A 33 -24.48 26.26 19.27
C LEU A 33 -23.88 25.02 19.90
N SER A 34 -24.48 24.65 21.02
CA SER A 34 -24.51 23.30 21.55
C SER A 34 -24.86 22.31 20.42
N ARG A 35 -23.84 21.69 19.83
CA ARG A 35 -24.00 20.43 19.12
C ARG A 35 -22.92 19.50 19.63
N SER A 36 -23.32 18.65 20.57
CA SER A 36 -22.73 17.32 20.71
C SER A 36 -22.78 16.66 19.33
N ARG A 37 -21.73 16.86 18.52
CA ARG A 37 -21.50 16.06 17.32
C ARG A 37 -21.07 14.70 17.84
N ARG A 38 -22.07 13.86 18.10
CA ARG A 38 -21.88 12.41 17.99
C ARG A 38 -21.17 12.22 16.66
N LYS A 39 -19.88 11.84 16.71
CA LYS A 39 -19.03 11.65 15.54
C LYS A 39 -19.59 10.39 14.86
N VAL A 40 -20.68 10.55 14.10
CA VAL A 40 -21.25 9.48 13.30
C VAL A 40 -20.10 9.03 12.41
N ARG A 41 -19.59 7.80 12.64
CA ARG A 41 -18.61 7.18 11.76
C ARG A 41 -19.30 7.08 10.40
N ALA A 42 -19.02 8.04 9.54
CA ALA A 42 -19.53 8.05 8.19
C ALA A 42 -18.85 6.90 7.45
N THR A 43 -19.59 5.82 7.22
CA THR A 43 -19.14 4.77 6.31
C THR A 43 -19.24 5.32 4.89
N ARG A 44 -18.23 5.05 4.05
CA ARG A 44 -18.30 5.43 2.63
C ARG A 44 -19.43 4.66 1.95
N ALA A 45 -19.98 5.16 0.84
CA ALA A 45 -20.95 4.39 0.04
C ALA A 45 -20.24 3.22 -0.67
N TRP A 46 -20.90 2.09 -0.90
CA TRP A 46 -20.32 0.96 -1.65
C TRP A 46 -19.93 1.35 -3.07
N CYS A 47 -20.69 2.27 -3.67
CA CYS A 47 -20.42 2.77 -5.01
C CYS A 47 -19.31 3.85 -5.07
N ASP A 48 -18.59 4.09 -3.98
CA ASP A 48 -17.50 5.06 -3.94
C ASP A 48 -16.36 4.61 -4.86
N SER A 49 -15.86 5.52 -5.70
CA SER A 49 -14.83 5.21 -6.68
C SER A 49 -13.54 4.65 -6.05
N LEU A 50 -13.21 5.05 -4.81
CA LEU A 50 -12.04 4.53 -4.10
C LEU A 50 -12.25 3.09 -3.61
N ILE A 51 -13.49 2.71 -3.28
CA ILE A 51 -13.82 1.33 -2.93
C ILE A 51 -13.74 0.47 -4.19
N TYR A 52 -14.32 0.93 -5.30
CA TYR A 52 -14.30 0.17 -6.55
C TYR A 52 -12.90 -0.08 -7.10
N SER A 53 -11.96 0.83 -6.89
CA SER A 53 -10.60 0.63 -7.38
C SER A 53 -9.85 -0.49 -6.67
N ASN A 54 -10.33 -1.02 -5.54
CA ASN A 54 -9.79 -2.26 -4.97
C ASN A 54 -10.08 -3.51 -5.80
N LEU A 55 -11.00 -3.43 -6.77
CA LEU A 55 -11.30 -4.55 -7.68
C LEU A 55 -10.05 -5.00 -8.45
N VAL A 56 -9.07 -4.11 -8.66
CA VAL A 56 -7.79 -4.45 -9.31
C VAL A 56 -7.05 -5.56 -8.58
N TYR A 57 -7.14 -5.61 -7.24
CA TYR A 57 -6.50 -6.66 -6.43
C TYR A 57 -7.28 -7.97 -6.50
N ALA A 58 -8.62 -7.89 -6.57
CA ALA A 58 -9.45 -9.07 -6.81
C ALA A 58 -9.21 -9.66 -8.21
N LEU A 59 -9.05 -8.81 -9.23
CA LEU A 59 -8.67 -9.22 -10.58
C LEU A 59 -7.28 -9.87 -10.59
N ALA A 60 -6.31 -9.28 -9.89
CA ALA A 60 -4.99 -9.89 -9.73
C ALA A 60 -5.11 -11.27 -9.08
N ALA A 61 -5.94 -11.42 -8.04
CA ALA A 61 -6.15 -12.68 -7.36
C ALA A 61 -6.73 -13.74 -8.29
N VAL A 62 -7.76 -13.40 -9.07
CA VAL A 62 -8.35 -14.29 -10.09
C VAL A 62 -7.28 -14.73 -11.09
N PHE A 63 -6.44 -13.80 -11.55
CA PHE A 63 -5.35 -14.13 -12.46
C PHE A 63 -4.34 -15.09 -11.82
N SER A 64 -3.96 -14.85 -10.56
CA SER A 64 -3.07 -15.74 -9.81
C SER A 64 -3.64 -17.14 -9.63
N PHE A 65 -4.92 -17.25 -9.27
CA PHE A 65 -5.60 -18.55 -9.18
C PHE A 65 -5.66 -19.27 -10.52
N SER A 66 -5.86 -18.55 -11.63
CA SER A 66 -5.86 -19.16 -12.97
C SER A 66 -4.48 -19.65 -13.43
N CYS A 67 -3.42 -19.23 -12.74
CA CYS A 67 -2.03 -19.62 -13.00
C CYS A 67 -1.49 -20.59 -11.93
N ASP A 68 -2.36 -21.19 -11.10
CA ASP A 68 -2.00 -22.06 -9.97
C ASP A 68 -1.04 -21.41 -8.94
N GLN A 69 -0.99 -20.08 -8.90
CA GLN A 69 -0.24 -19.29 -7.91
C GLN A 69 -1.15 -18.98 -6.72
N MET A 70 -1.46 -20.00 -5.93
CA MET A 70 -2.42 -19.98 -4.82
C MET A 70 -2.01 -19.01 -3.71
N VAL A 71 -0.73 -18.97 -3.33
CA VAL A 71 -0.25 -18.04 -2.30
C VAL A 71 -0.49 -16.60 -2.75
N CYS A 72 -0.06 -16.26 -3.96
CA CYS A 72 -0.27 -14.94 -4.53
C CYS A 72 -1.76 -14.60 -4.60
N GLY A 73 -2.59 -15.54 -5.06
CA GLY A 73 -4.04 -15.35 -5.14
C GLY A 73 -4.68 -15.07 -3.78
N ILE A 74 -4.32 -15.82 -2.74
CA ILE A 74 -4.83 -15.62 -1.37
C ILE A 74 -4.42 -14.25 -0.85
N LEU A 75 -3.14 -13.86 -0.99
CA LEU A 75 -2.66 -12.56 -0.53
C LEU A 75 -3.37 -11.40 -1.25
N GLN A 76 -3.54 -11.50 -2.57
CA GLN A 76 -4.17 -10.45 -3.37
C GLN A 76 -5.67 -10.31 -3.10
N MET A 77 -6.38 -11.44 -2.92
CA MET A 77 -7.79 -11.41 -2.53
C MET A 77 -7.94 -10.84 -1.11
N SER A 78 -7.05 -11.24 -0.20
CA SER A 78 -7.04 -10.73 1.17
C SER A 78 -6.76 -9.22 1.20
N ALA A 79 -5.85 -8.72 0.36
CA ALA A 79 -5.61 -7.28 0.19
C ALA A 79 -6.86 -6.55 -0.32
N ALA A 80 -7.55 -7.11 -1.32
CA ALA A 80 -8.78 -6.55 -1.85
C ALA A 80 -9.85 -6.39 -0.75
N VAL A 81 -10.02 -7.43 0.08
CA VAL A 81 -10.97 -7.43 1.20
C VAL A 81 -10.54 -6.46 2.29
N ALA A 82 -9.29 -6.54 2.76
CA ALA A 82 -8.77 -5.69 3.84
C ALA A 82 -8.82 -4.21 3.48
N SER A 83 -8.34 -3.85 2.28
CA SER A 83 -8.37 -2.48 1.79
C SER A 83 -9.81 -1.98 1.62
N THR A 84 -10.72 -2.80 1.07
CA THR A 84 -12.14 -2.44 0.95
C THR A 84 -12.79 -2.19 2.32
N MET A 85 -12.54 -3.07 3.29
CA MET A 85 -13.04 -2.91 4.66
C MET A 85 -12.46 -1.66 5.31
N PHE A 86 -11.18 -1.34 5.10
CA PHE A 86 -10.58 -0.12 5.60
C PHE A 86 -11.22 1.13 4.97
N HIS A 87 -11.33 1.20 3.65
CA HIS A 87 -11.91 2.37 2.99
C HIS A 87 -13.38 2.58 3.36
N ARG A 88 -14.13 1.50 3.57
CA ARG A 88 -15.54 1.57 3.98
C ARG A 88 -15.71 1.97 5.45
N SER A 89 -15.05 1.27 6.36
CA SER A 89 -15.26 1.40 7.81
C SER A 89 -14.40 2.47 8.47
N LYS A 90 -13.26 2.81 7.86
CA LYS A 90 -12.19 3.67 8.40
C LYS A 90 -11.64 3.17 9.74
N GLU A 91 -11.74 1.87 10.03
CA GLU A 91 -11.15 1.27 11.22
C GLU A 91 -9.68 0.91 11.00
N THR A 92 -8.81 1.34 11.92
CA THR A 92 -7.35 1.16 11.83
C THR A 92 -6.90 -0.29 11.84
N LYS A 93 -7.69 -1.22 12.40
CA LYS A 93 -7.39 -2.66 12.35
C LYS A 93 -7.30 -3.20 10.92
N TYR A 94 -8.17 -2.70 10.02
CA TYR A 94 -8.13 -3.11 8.62
C TYR A 94 -6.97 -2.44 7.87
N LEU A 95 -6.57 -1.23 8.27
CA LEU A 95 -5.37 -0.58 7.73
C LEU A 95 -4.11 -1.38 8.06
N LEU A 96 -4.00 -1.87 9.30
CA LEU A 96 -2.86 -2.69 9.71
C LEU A 96 -2.81 -4.00 8.92
N LEU A 97 -3.97 -4.65 8.75
CA LEU A 97 -4.07 -5.87 7.95
C LEU A 97 -3.69 -5.61 6.48
N ASP A 98 -4.22 -4.55 5.88
CA ASP A 98 -3.91 -4.14 4.50
C ASP A 98 -2.41 -3.85 4.33
N ALA A 99 -1.82 -3.10 5.26
CA ALA A 99 -0.39 -2.81 5.25
C ALA A 99 0.48 -4.07 5.41
N LEU A 100 0.08 -5.02 6.27
CA LEU A 100 0.80 -6.27 6.47
C LEU A 100 0.78 -7.13 5.20
N ILE A 101 -0.39 -7.31 4.60
CA ILE A 101 -0.55 -8.07 3.36
C ILE A 101 0.22 -7.40 2.21
N SER A 102 0.10 -6.07 2.09
CA SER A 102 0.85 -5.30 1.09
C SER A 102 2.36 -5.42 1.30
N GLY A 103 2.82 -5.48 2.56
CA GLY A 103 4.22 -5.72 2.90
C GLY A 103 4.71 -7.10 2.43
N THR A 104 3.92 -8.14 2.66
CA THR A 104 4.21 -9.50 2.17
C THR A 104 4.29 -9.54 0.64
N LEU A 105 3.33 -8.92 -0.06
CA LEU A 105 3.37 -8.80 -1.52
C LEU A 105 4.60 -8.01 -2.00
N GLY A 106 5.03 -6.99 -1.23
CA GLY A 106 6.26 -6.24 -1.47
C GLY A 106 7.51 -7.11 -1.37
N LEU A 107 7.58 -8.03 -0.41
CA LEU A 107 8.69 -8.98 -0.29
C LEU A 107 8.74 -9.94 -1.50
N ILE A 108 7.59 -10.47 -1.93
CA ILE A 108 7.50 -11.32 -3.13
C ILE A 108 7.96 -10.55 -4.38
N PHE A 109 7.59 -9.28 -4.49
CA PHE A 109 8.05 -8.42 -5.57
C PHE A 109 9.58 -8.22 -5.56
N ILE A 110 10.17 -7.97 -4.38
CA ILE A 110 11.63 -7.83 -4.25
C ILE A 110 12.33 -9.12 -4.63
N PHE A 111 11.83 -10.26 -4.14
CA PHE A 111 12.34 -11.58 -4.49
C PHE A 111 12.32 -11.82 -6.01
N ALA A 112 11.19 -11.53 -6.67
CA ALA A 112 11.08 -11.62 -8.13
C ALA A 112 12.08 -10.69 -8.84
N GLY A 113 12.27 -9.47 -8.34
CA GLY A 113 13.27 -8.53 -8.86
C GLY A 113 14.71 -9.02 -8.73
N GLN A 114 15.07 -9.59 -7.57
CA GLN A 114 16.37 -10.21 -7.36
C GLN A 114 16.58 -11.40 -8.30
N HIS A 115 15.59 -12.28 -8.43
CA HIS A 115 15.66 -13.42 -9.34
C HIS A 115 15.83 -12.98 -10.80
N THR A 116 15.15 -11.91 -11.20
CA THR A 116 15.30 -11.29 -12.52
C THR A 116 16.73 -10.76 -12.75
N LEU A 117 17.32 -10.12 -11.73
CA LEU A 117 18.68 -9.61 -11.78
C LEU A 117 19.72 -10.74 -11.88
N SER A 118 19.58 -11.78 -11.06
CA SER A 118 20.48 -12.95 -11.05
C SER A 118 20.48 -13.71 -12.38
N ASN A 119 19.35 -13.72 -13.10
CA ASN A 119 19.22 -14.37 -14.41
C ASN A 119 19.45 -13.41 -15.60
N ALA A 120 19.91 -12.18 -15.36
CA ALA A 120 20.19 -11.17 -16.39
C ALA A 120 19.00 -10.83 -17.32
N TRP A 121 17.76 -10.93 -16.82
CA TRP A 121 16.55 -10.60 -17.59
C TRP A 121 16.25 -9.10 -17.58
N TYR A 122 17.15 -8.31 -18.16
CA TYR A 122 17.17 -6.85 -18.02
C TYR A 122 15.89 -6.15 -18.51
N GLY A 123 15.18 -6.69 -19.50
CA GLY A 123 13.90 -6.13 -19.97
C GLY A 123 12.81 -6.21 -18.89
N ILE A 124 12.71 -7.35 -18.20
CA ILE A 124 11.77 -7.54 -17.10
C ILE A 124 12.19 -6.70 -15.90
N LEU A 125 13.50 -6.63 -15.63
CA LEU A 125 14.05 -5.84 -14.53
C LEU A 125 13.73 -4.35 -14.72
N ALA A 126 13.89 -3.82 -15.93
CA ALA A 126 13.54 -2.43 -16.24
C ALA A 126 12.06 -2.15 -15.98
N ALA A 127 11.16 -3.04 -16.41
CA ALA A 127 9.73 -2.90 -16.14
C ALA A 127 9.43 -2.94 -14.63
N LYS A 128 10.06 -3.84 -13.87
CA LYS A 128 9.94 -3.90 -12.41
C LYS A 128 10.44 -2.63 -11.73
N VAL A 129 11.60 -2.11 -12.11
CA VAL A 129 12.15 -0.86 -11.54
C VAL A 129 11.21 0.32 -11.80
N VAL A 130 10.63 0.42 -13.00
CA VAL A 130 9.63 1.46 -13.31
C VAL A 130 8.39 1.31 -12.42
N LEU A 131 7.85 0.10 -12.30
CA LEU A 131 6.69 -0.18 -11.46
C LEU A 131 6.96 0.11 -9.97
N ALA A 132 8.11 -0.30 -9.46
CA ALA A 132 8.56 0.02 -8.10
C ALA A 132 8.66 1.53 -7.87
N SER A 133 9.21 2.25 -8.85
CA SER A 133 9.35 3.72 -8.78
C SER A 133 7.99 4.42 -8.78
N LEU A 134 7.07 3.99 -9.65
CA LEU A 134 5.71 4.52 -9.70
C LEU A 134 4.95 4.21 -8.41
N CYS A 135 5.15 3.01 -7.86
CA CYS A 135 4.63 2.65 -6.56
C CYS A 135 5.19 3.56 -5.46
N ALA A 136 6.50 3.62 -5.27
CA ALA A 136 7.13 4.43 -4.22
C ALA A 136 6.72 5.90 -4.32
N PHE A 137 6.71 6.46 -5.53
CA PHE A 137 6.22 7.82 -5.78
C PHE A 137 4.79 7.98 -5.28
N THR A 138 3.88 7.10 -5.68
CA THR A 138 2.46 7.24 -5.33
C THR A 138 2.21 6.98 -3.83
N TRP A 139 2.99 6.10 -3.20
CA TRP A 139 2.95 5.86 -1.75
C TRP A 139 3.32 7.10 -0.94
N LEU A 140 4.44 7.76 -1.27
CA LEU A 140 4.89 8.99 -0.61
C LEU A 140 3.83 10.10 -0.70
N TYR A 141 3.16 10.23 -1.86
CA TYR A 141 2.08 11.20 -2.04
C TYR A 141 0.78 10.84 -1.30
N CYS A 142 0.57 9.57 -0.93
CA CYS A 142 -0.57 9.13 -0.13
C CYS A 142 -0.40 9.40 1.37
N GLY A 143 0.80 9.75 1.85
CA GLY A 143 1.03 10.14 3.26
C GLY A 143 0.47 11.51 3.66
N MET A 144 -0.11 12.27 2.71
CA MET A 144 -0.64 13.62 2.94
C MET A 144 -2.06 13.60 3.55
N PRO A 145 -2.44 14.60 4.37
CA PRO A 145 -3.72 14.64 5.07
C PRO A 145 -4.94 14.51 4.15
N GLY A 146 -5.93 13.75 4.63
CA GLY A 146 -7.08 13.27 3.87
C GLY A 146 -7.95 14.36 3.24
N GLY A 147 -8.46 14.07 2.04
CA GLY A 147 -9.31 14.95 1.25
C GLY A 147 -9.44 14.46 -0.21
N LYS A 148 -10.08 15.24 -1.08
CA LYS A 148 -10.31 14.87 -2.50
C LYS A 148 -9.01 14.54 -3.25
N ARG A 149 -7.92 15.24 -2.93
CA ARG A 149 -6.60 15.01 -3.54
C ARG A 149 -6.02 13.66 -3.11
N TYR A 150 -6.11 13.32 -1.84
CA TYR A 150 -5.72 11.99 -1.33
C TYR A 150 -6.53 10.91 -2.05
N ASP A 151 -7.86 11.03 -2.11
CA ASP A 151 -8.70 10.00 -2.74
C ASP A 151 -8.36 9.79 -4.22
N LYS A 152 -8.08 10.88 -4.97
CA LYS A 152 -7.65 10.79 -6.38
C LYS A 152 -6.31 10.08 -6.54
N TRP A 153 -5.33 10.39 -5.68
CA TRP A 153 -4.01 9.77 -5.73
C TRP A 153 -4.03 8.32 -5.25
N HIS A 154 -4.77 8.03 -4.19
CA HIS A 154 -4.92 6.68 -3.66
C HIS A 154 -5.66 5.75 -4.63
N ASN A 155 -6.60 6.31 -5.40
CA ASN A 155 -7.24 5.57 -6.49
C ASN A 155 -6.22 5.18 -7.60
N ARG A 156 -5.34 6.11 -7.99
CA ARG A 156 -4.24 5.80 -8.93
C ARG A 156 -3.25 4.80 -8.36
N TRP A 157 -2.96 4.89 -7.06
CA TRP A 157 -2.14 3.92 -6.35
C TRP A 157 -2.68 2.51 -6.55
N HIS A 158 -3.98 2.27 -6.33
CA HIS A 158 -4.58 0.96 -6.55
C HIS A 158 -4.30 0.39 -7.95
N TYR A 159 -4.48 1.18 -9.00
CA TYR A 159 -4.22 0.70 -10.36
C TYR A 159 -2.74 0.39 -10.60
N VAL A 160 -1.83 1.24 -10.10
CA VAL A 160 -0.38 1.03 -10.26
C VAL A 160 0.08 -0.19 -9.47
N SER A 161 -0.31 -0.31 -8.20
CA SER A 161 0.02 -1.48 -7.38
C SER A 161 -0.62 -2.75 -7.93
N GLY A 162 -1.87 -2.70 -8.39
CA GLY A 162 -2.54 -3.83 -9.06
C GLY A 162 -1.80 -4.30 -10.32
N ALA A 163 -1.35 -3.37 -11.18
CA ALA A 163 -0.53 -3.71 -12.34
C ALA A 163 0.82 -4.34 -11.93
N THR A 164 1.47 -3.77 -10.90
CA THR A 164 2.69 -4.33 -10.31
C THR A 164 2.47 -5.75 -9.82
N THR A 165 1.36 -6.01 -9.13
CA THR A 165 0.96 -7.32 -8.63
C THR A 165 0.74 -8.32 -9.77
N ILE A 166 -0.07 -7.99 -10.78
CA ILE A 166 -0.33 -8.87 -11.93
C ILE A 166 0.96 -9.20 -12.69
N SER A 167 1.81 -8.19 -12.94
CA SER A 167 3.11 -8.41 -13.59
C SER A 167 4.03 -9.33 -12.78
N THR A 168 3.85 -9.39 -11.46
CA THR A 168 4.63 -10.26 -10.57
C THR A 168 4.10 -11.67 -10.64
N THR A 169 2.79 -11.86 -10.59
CA THR A 169 2.17 -13.16 -10.84
C THR A 169 2.59 -13.75 -12.19
N LEU A 170 2.50 -12.96 -13.27
CA LEU A 170 2.92 -13.39 -14.62
C LEU A 170 4.39 -13.83 -14.64
N PHE A 171 5.25 -13.08 -13.99
CA PHE A 171 6.66 -13.41 -13.89
C PHE A 171 6.88 -14.73 -13.16
N LEU A 172 6.28 -14.89 -11.97
CA LEU A 172 6.40 -16.12 -11.19
C LEU A 172 5.86 -17.31 -11.98
N THR A 173 4.70 -17.16 -12.61
CA THR A 173 4.09 -18.23 -13.42
C THR A 173 5.01 -18.68 -14.57
N MET A 174 5.64 -17.74 -15.26
CA MET A 174 6.43 -18.03 -16.45
C MET A 174 7.85 -18.52 -16.14
N TYR A 175 8.45 -18.00 -15.07
CA TYR A 175 9.89 -18.16 -14.81
C TYR A 175 10.21 -18.87 -13.50
N LEU A 176 9.23 -19.04 -12.61
CA LEU A 176 9.36 -19.74 -11.33
C LEU A 176 8.04 -20.44 -10.94
N PRO A 177 7.51 -21.35 -11.77
CA PRO A 177 6.20 -21.96 -11.53
C PRO A 177 6.12 -22.71 -10.18
N GLU A 178 7.24 -23.22 -9.69
CA GLU A 178 7.40 -23.87 -8.39
C GLU A 178 7.37 -22.92 -7.18
N PHE A 179 7.13 -21.62 -7.36
CA PHE A 179 7.15 -20.62 -6.30
C PHE A 179 6.31 -21.00 -5.07
N ASP A 180 5.09 -21.49 -5.27
CA ASP A 180 4.20 -21.88 -4.17
C ASP A 180 4.76 -23.06 -3.35
N ILE A 181 5.46 -23.99 -4.00
CA ILE A 181 6.12 -25.12 -3.34
C ILE A 181 7.31 -24.61 -2.51
N LEU A 182 8.16 -23.76 -3.10
CA LEU A 182 9.30 -23.16 -2.40
C LEU A 182 8.85 -22.39 -1.15
N LEU A 183 7.74 -21.65 -1.26
CA LEU A 183 7.22 -20.92 -0.11
C LEU A 183 6.62 -21.86 0.94
N HIS A 184 5.95 -22.93 0.53
CA HIS A 184 5.43 -23.94 1.44
C HIS A 184 6.56 -24.58 2.25
N GLU A 185 7.64 -25.01 1.58
CA GLU A 185 8.82 -25.59 2.23
C GLU A 185 9.46 -24.61 3.20
N LEU A 186 9.65 -23.34 2.81
CA LEU A 186 10.18 -22.31 3.70
C LEU A 186 9.33 -22.13 4.97
N VAL A 187 8.00 -22.15 4.85
CA VAL A 187 7.10 -22.05 6.00
C VAL A 187 7.23 -23.27 6.90
N GLN A 188 7.32 -24.48 6.33
CA GLN A 188 7.54 -25.71 7.11
C GLN A 188 8.87 -25.67 7.87
N ASP A 189 9.94 -25.23 7.22
CA ASP A 189 11.26 -25.09 7.85
C ASP A 189 11.22 -24.11 9.03
N ILE A 190 10.58 -22.96 8.85
CA ILE A 190 10.41 -21.97 9.93
C ILE A 190 9.62 -22.56 11.11
N VAL A 191 8.56 -23.32 10.83
CA VAL A 191 7.74 -23.99 11.86
C VAL A 191 8.57 -25.05 12.61
N SER A 192 9.33 -25.87 11.87
CA SER A 192 10.22 -26.89 12.42
C SER A 192 11.26 -26.27 13.34
N VAL A 193 11.99 -25.25 12.87
CA VAL A 193 13.00 -24.52 13.66
C VAL A 193 12.37 -23.92 14.91
N ARG A 194 11.22 -23.25 14.79
CA ARG A 194 10.52 -22.67 15.95
C ARG A 194 10.12 -23.73 16.98
N SER A 195 9.68 -24.91 16.54
CA SER A 195 9.31 -26.01 17.43
C SER A 195 10.48 -26.59 18.22
N MET A 196 11.72 -26.38 17.77
CA MET A 196 12.93 -26.79 18.51
C MET A 196 13.28 -25.83 19.67
N PHE A 197 12.71 -24.62 19.68
CA PHE A 197 13.00 -23.57 20.69
C PHE A 197 11.84 -23.31 21.66
N VAL A 198 10.75 -24.08 21.57
CA VAL A 198 9.59 -24.05 22.49
C VAL A 198 9.57 -25.33 23.29
#